data_AF-A0A7X1G996-F1
#
_entry.id   AF-A0A7X1G996-F1
#
_cell.length_a   1.000
_cell.length_b   1.000
_cell.length_c   1.000
_cell.angle_alpha   90.00
_cell.angle_beta   90.00
_cell.angle_gamma   90.00
#
_symmetry.space_group_name_H-M   'P 1'
#
loop_
_entity.id
_entity.type
_entity.pdbx_description
1 polymer ?
#
loop_
_entity_poly.entity_id
_entity_poly.type
_entity_poly.pdbx_seq_one_letter_code
_entity_poly.pdbx_strand_id
1 'polypeptide(L)'
;MLNTLDVDFHGKRHTDFDLARILKAQAQGFDKPITAYLCGVSIKARAGLGVVFGHNRKDQYGRFGDGHLIRTSDVIKAEREGRFWVLTTVNSRYVLATFQRGNGRASLRDFLRLSQGQHHFTPRVLQ
;
A
#
# COMPACT_ATOMS: atom_id res chain seq x y z
N MET A 1 8.18 26.21 31.78
CA MET A 1 8.91 25.29 30.88
C MET A 1 7.92 24.27 30.38
N LEU A 2 7.64 24.23 29.08
CA LEU A 2 6.77 23.21 28.48
C LEU A 2 7.58 21.92 28.38
N ASN A 3 7.12 20.86 29.05
CA ASN A 3 7.65 19.51 28.86
C ASN A 3 7.28 19.05 27.45
N THR A 4 8.17 19.27 26.50
CA THR A 4 8.10 18.63 25.19
C THR A 4 8.41 17.15 25.40
N LEU A 5 7.36 16.33 25.45
CA LEU A 5 7.50 14.88 25.37
C LEU A 5 7.95 14.55 23.96
N ASP A 6 9.23 14.22 23.80
CA ASP A 6 9.75 13.69 22.53
C ASP A 6 9.30 12.23 22.43
N VAL A 7 8.20 12.02 21.69
CA VAL A 7 7.66 10.69 21.45
C VAL A 7 8.31 10.18 20.17
N ASP A 8 9.40 9.43 20.34
CA ASP A 8 9.97 8.64 19.26
C ASP A 8 9.00 7.50 18.92
N PHE A 9 8.14 7.74 17.92
CA PHE A 9 7.43 6.64 17.29
C PHE A 9 8.48 5.72 16.68
N HIS A 10 8.70 4.55 17.29
CA HIS A 10 9.36 3.40 16.66
C HIS A 10 8.51 2.86 15.48
N GLY A 11 8.06 3.75 14.61
CA GLY A 11 7.40 3.43 13.36
C GLY A 11 8.31 2.47 12.60
N LYS A 12 7.73 1.42 12.05
CA LYS A 12 8.43 0.43 11.22
C LYS A 12 9.05 1.16 10.04
N ARG A 13 10.31 1.60 10.21
CA ARG A 13 11.09 2.25 9.17
C ARG A 13 11.32 1.25 8.04
N HIS A 14 11.39 1.76 6.82
CA HIS A 14 11.76 0.95 5.65
C HIS A 14 13.12 0.30 5.92
N THR A 15 13.17 -1.02 5.79
CA THR A 15 14.45 -1.75 5.87
C THR A 15 15.29 -1.47 4.63
N ASP A 16 16.60 -1.75 4.67
CA ASP A 16 17.45 -1.63 3.48
C ASP A 16 16.92 -2.48 2.31
N PHE A 17 16.33 -3.63 2.62
CA PHE A 17 15.67 -4.47 1.64
C PHE A 17 14.45 -3.78 1.03
N ASP A 18 13.63 -3.11 1.84
CA ASP A 18 12.48 -2.33 1.36
C ASP A 18 12.93 -1.19 0.44
N LEU A 19 13.94 -0.41 0.86
CA LEU A 19 14.50 0.70 0.08
C LEU A 19 15.08 0.20 -1.24
N ALA A 20 15.85 -0.88 -1.24
CA ALA A 20 16.39 -1.48 -2.45
C ALA A 20 15.27 -1.97 -3.41
N ARG A 21 14.16 -2.46 -2.87
CA ARG A 21 12.99 -2.89 -3.64
C ARG A 21 12.21 -1.71 -4.20
N ILE A 22 12.08 -0.62 -3.45
CA ILE A 22 11.49 0.64 -3.90
C ILE A 22 12.31 1.22 -5.07
N LEU A 23 13.63 1.34 -4.93
CA LEU A 23 14.50 1.86 -5.99
C LEU A 23 14.36 1.03 -7.29
N LYS A 24 14.29 -0.30 -7.16
CA LYS A 24 14.01 -1.20 -8.30
C LYS A 24 12.64 -0.96 -8.92
N ALA A 25 11.63 -0.63 -8.11
CA ALA A 25 10.28 -0.33 -8.60
C ALA A 25 10.25 1.01 -9.35
N GLN A 26 10.88 2.04 -8.79
CA GLN A 26 11.00 3.36 -9.41
C GLN A 26 11.74 3.28 -10.75
N ALA A 27 12.86 2.55 -10.80
CA ALA A 27 13.65 2.38 -12.02
C ALA A 27 12.94 1.62 -13.14
N GLN A 28 11.96 0.76 -12.82
CA GLN A 28 11.20 0.03 -13.84
C GLN A 28 10.27 0.96 -14.63
N GLY A 29 9.70 1.97 -13.97
CA GLY A 29 8.59 2.76 -14.53
C GLY A 29 7.27 1.99 -14.56
N PHE A 30 6.18 2.75 -14.69
CA PHE A 30 4.81 2.25 -14.79
C PHE A 30 4.02 3.11 -15.77
N ASP A 31 3.16 2.49 -16.58
CA ASP A 31 2.41 3.17 -17.64
C ASP A 31 1.43 4.22 -17.09
N LYS A 32 0.89 3.96 -15.89
CA LYS A 32 -0.02 4.88 -15.20
C LYS A 32 0.62 5.39 -13.92
N PRO A 33 0.32 6.65 -13.52
CA PRO A 33 0.87 7.25 -12.31
C PRO A 33 0.67 6.39 -11.08
N ILE A 34 1.74 6.25 -10.29
CA ILE A 34 1.71 5.58 -9.00
C ILE A 34 1.50 6.61 -7.89
N THR A 35 0.58 6.32 -6.98
CA THR A 35 0.29 7.13 -5.80
C THR A 35 1.38 6.99 -4.75
N ALA A 36 1.78 5.75 -4.45
CA ALA A 36 2.86 5.43 -3.51
C ALA A 36 3.39 4.00 -3.66
N TYR A 37 4.53 3.75 -3.04
CA TYR A 37 5.10 2.41 -2.84
C TYR A 37 4.78 1.93 -1.44
N LEU A 38 4.43 0.65 -1.30
CA LEU A 38 4.08 0.03 -0.03
C LEU A 38 5.04 -1.12 0.29
N CYS A 39 5.49 -1.16 1.54
CA CYS A 39 6.37 -2.17 2.10
C CYS A 39 5.67 -2.97 3.20
N GLY A 40 6.08 -4.23 3.37
CA GLY A 40 5.50 -5.13 4.37
C GLY A 40 4.01 -5.37 4.13
N VAL A 41 3.58 -5.49 2.87
CA VAL A 41 2.16 -5.46 2.53
C VAL A 41 1.42 -6.76 2.86
N SER A 42 0.20 -6.62 3.38
CA SER A 42 -0.83 -7.65 3.36
C SER A 42 -2.17 -7.07 2.89
N ILE A 43 -3.09 -7.93 2.46
CA ILE A 43 -4.43 -7.54 2.01
C ILE A 43 -5.45 -8.13 2.97
N LYS A 44 -6.29 -7.29 3.56
CA LYS A 44 -7.35 -7.72 4.49
C LYS A 44 -8.60 -6.90 4.25
N ALA A 45 -9.76 -7.57 4.24
CA ALA A 45 -11.06 -6.92 3.99
C ALA A 45 -11.02 -6.01 2.75
N ARG A 46 -10.50 -6.56 1.63
CA ARG A 46 -10.28 -5.87 0.34
C ARG A 46 -9.36 -4.64 0.37
N ALA A 47 -8.72 -4.29 1.47
CA ALA A 47 -7.78 -3.17 1.54
C ALA A 47 -6.33 -3.66 1.67
N GLY A 48 -5.41 -2.94 1.06
CA GLY A 48 -3.98 -3.10 1.30
C GLY A 48 -3.57 -2.42 2.61
N LEU A 49 -2.79 -3.13 3.42
CA LEU A 49 -2.15 -2.63 4.63
C LEU A 49 -0.64 -2.64 4.40
N GLY A 50 0.05 -1.53 4.65
CA GLY A 50 1.50 -1.48 4.46
C GLY A 50 2.13 -0.15 4.87
N VAL A 51 3.45 -0.14 4.97
CA VAL A 51 4.24 1.06 5.26
C VAL A 51 4.45 1.84 3.97
N VAL A 52 4.10 3.12 3.95
CA VAL A 52 4.11 3.95 2.74
C VAL A 52 5.46 4.61 2.47
N PHE A 53 5.79 4.76 1.19
CA PHE A 53 6.91 5.54 0.69
C PHE A 53 6.52 6.32 -0.57
N GLY A 54 6.94 7.58 -0.66
CA GLY A 54 6.79 8.44 -1.83
C GLY A 54 5.33 8.78 -2.14
N HIS A 55 4.47 8.95 -1.12
CA HIS A 55 3.06 9.26 -1.37
C HIS A 55 2.89 10.66 -1.97
N ASN A 56 2.30 10.73 -3.16
CA ASN A 56 2.19 11.99 -3.92
C ASN A 56 1.13 12.97 -3.38
N ARG A 57 0.18 12.49 -2.58
CA ARG A 57 -0.79 13.32 -1.84
C ARG A 57 -0.37 13.37 -0.38
N LYS A 58 0.61 14.19 -0.02
CA LYS A 58 0.87 14.51 1.38
C LYS A 58 -0.22 15.48 1.82
N ASP A 59 -1.11 15.04 2.72
CA ASP A 59 -2.07 15.96 3.31
C ASP A 59 -1.37 16.86 4.34
N GLN A 60 -1.99 17.98 4.69
CA GLN A 60 -1.46 18.93 5.68
C GLN A 60 -1.22 18.32 7.08
N TYR A 61 -1.76 17.13 7.32
CA TYR A 61 -1.64 16.39 8.57
C TYR A 61 -0.54 15.33 8.55
N GLY A 62 0.19 15.20 7.43
CA GLY A 62 1.29 14.25 7.28
C GLY A 62 0.87 12.79 7.32
N ARG A 63 -0.42 12.45 7.16
CA ARG A 63 -0.94 11.08 7.36
C ARG A 63 -0.32 10.06 6.41
N PHE A 64 0.12 10.53 5.24
CA PHE A 64 0.79 9.73 4.21
C PHE A 64 2.30 9.97 4.15
N GLY A 65 2.90 10.45 5.24
CA GLY A 65 4.34 10.60 5.37
C GLY A 65 5.08 9.27 5.23
N ASP A 66 6.30 9.32 4.73
CA ASP A 66 7.11 8.12 4.55
C ASP A 66 7.35 7.43 5.89
N GLY A 67 7.18 6.10 5.91
CA GLY A 67 7.29 5.30 7.13
C GLY A 67 5.97 5.14 7.90
N HIS A 68 4.87 5.77 7.45
CA HIS A 68 3.56 5.59 8.07
C HIS A 68 2.92 4.27 7.65
N LEU A 69 2.28 3.59 8.59
CA LEU A 69 1.40 2.46 8.29
C LEU A 69 0.07 3.00 7.77
N ILE A 70 -0.30 2.62 6.54
CA ILE A 70 -1.56 3.04 5.94
C ILE A 70 -2.46 1.85 5.65
N ARG A 71 -3.77 2.13 5.61
CA ARG A 71 -4.80 1.29 5.00
C ARG A 71 -5.27 1.98 3.72
N THR A 72 -5.23 1.29 2.59
CA THR A 72 -5.82 1.81 1.34
C THR A 72 -7.35 1.81 1.42
N SER A 73 -8.00 2.55 0.53
CA SER A 73 -9.40 2.25 0.19
C SER A 73 -9.52 0.86 -0.46
N ASP A 74 -10.75 0.43 -0.70
CA ASP A 74 -11.03 -0.88 -1.26
C ASP A 74 -10.31 -1.08 -2.60
N VAL A 75 -9.58 -2.17 -2.68
CA VAL A 75 -8.87 -2.62 -3.86
C VAL A 75 -9.92 -3.14 -4.85
N ILE A 76 -9.96 -2.48 -6.01
CA ILE A 76 -10.79 -2.88 -7.14
C ILE A 76 -10.06 -3.99 -7.90
N LYS A 77 -8.75 -3.83 -8.10
CA LYS A 77 -7.94 -4.75 -8.89
C LYS A 77 -6.53 -4.87 -8.31
N ALA A 78 -5.99 -6.09 -8.33
CA ALA A 78 -4.59 -6.35 -8.09
C ALA A 78 -4.02 -7.04 -9.33
N GLU A 79 -2.96 -6.48 -9.91
CA GLU A 79 -2.34 -7.02 -11.13
C GLU A 79 -0.82 -6.92 -11.09
N ARG A 80 -0.15 -7.75 -11.90
CA ARG A 80 1.30 -7.73 -12.01
C ARG A 80 1.71 -6.81 -13.16
N GLU A 81 2.44 -5.75 -12.85
CA GLU A 81 3.01 -4.81 -13.82
C GLU A 81 4.55 -4.92 -13.78
N GLY A 82 5.12 -5.55 -14.81
CA GLY A 82 6.51 -5.96 -14.81
C GLY A 82 6.83 -6.93 -13.66
N ARG A 83 7.74 -6.53 -12.77
CA ARG A 83 8.20 -7.36 -11.64
C ARG A 83 7.41 -7.13 -10.35
N PHE A 84 6.47 -6.20 -10.33
CA PHE A 84 5.78 -5.77 -9.11
C PHE A 84 4.28 -5.99 -9.21
N TRP A 85 3.66 -6.21 -8.05
CA TRP A 85 2.21 -6.16 -7.95
C TRP A 85 1.76 -4.72 -7.74
N VAL A 86 0.65 -4.35 -8.38
CA VAL A 86 0.04 -3.04 -8.29
C VAL A 86 -1.40 -3.21 -7.84
N LEU A 87 -1.77 -2.51 -6.76
CA LEU A 87 -3.15 -2.40 -6.30
C LEU A 87 -3.76 -1.13 -6.89
N THR A 88 -4.90 -1.29 -7.56
CA THR A 88 -5.71 -0.18 -8.05
C THR A 88 -6.96 -0.07 -7.18
N THR A 89 -7.15 1.13 -6.63
CA THR A 89 -8.38 1.58 -5.96
C THR A 89 -9.12 2.55 -6.87
N VAL A 90 -10.21 3.16 -6.41
CA VAL A 90 -10.97 4.15 -7.21
C VAL A 90 -10.09 5.30 -7.70
N ASN A 91 -9.24 5.86 -6.83
CA ASN A 91 -8.52 7.12 -7.11
C ASN A 91 -7.00 7.05 -6.88
N SER A 92 -6.47 5.85 -6.61
CA SER A 92 -5.07 5.65 -6.22
C SER A 92 -4.53 4.31 -6.72
N ARG A 93 -3.22 4.28 -7.00
CA ARG A 93 -2.46 3.11 -7.43
C ARG A 93 -1.25 2.90 -6.53
N TYR A 94 -1.10 1.70 -5.99
CA TYR A 94 -0.05 1.40 -5.02
C TYR A 94 0.82 0.24 -5.49
N VAL A 95 2.14 0.46 -5.53
CA VAL A 95 3.10 -0.60 -5.88
C VAL A 95 3.52 -1.37 -4.64
N LEU A 96 3.49 -2.69 -4.70
CA LEU A 96 3.89 -3.58 -3.61
C LEU A 96 5.37 -3.90 -3.74
N ALA A 97 6.22 -3.14 -3.04
CA ALA A 97 7.68 -3.33 -3.05
C ALA A 97 8.07 -4.63 -2.31
N THR A 98 7.46 -4.85 -1.14
CA THR A 98 7.67 -6.04 -0.30
C THR A 98 6.37 -6.51 0.35
N PHE A 99 6.36 -7.78 0.77
CA PHE A 99 5.21 -8.42 1.44
C PHE A 99 5.51 -8.63 2.92
N GLN A 100 4.48 -8.53 3.75
CA GLN A 100 4.56 -8.92 5.15
C GLN A 100 5.06 -10.37 5.26
N ARG A 101 6.08 -10.61 6.10
CA ARG A 101 6.58 -11.97 6.35
C ARG A 101 5.45 -12.87 6.88
N GLY A 102 5.39 -14.11 6.41
CA GLY A 102 4.38 -15.10 6.78
C GLY A 102 3.04 -14.94 6.04
N ASN A 103 2.44 -13.74 6.03
CA ASN A 103 1.06 -13.57 5.58
C ASN A 103 0.88 -12.80 4.25
N GLY A 104 1.81 -11.91 3.87
CA GLY A 104 1.56 -10.94 2.81
C GLY A 104 1.23 -11.57 1.45
N ARG A 105 2.01 -12.56 1.01
CA ARG A 105 1.77 -13.26 -0.26
C ARG A 105 0.52 -14.15 -0.22
N ALA A 106 0.27 -14.82 0.90
CA ALA A 106 -0.93 -15.63 1.09
C ALA A 106 -2.18 -14.76 0.96
N SER A 107 -2.20 -13.60 1.62
CA SER A 107 -3.31 -12.65 1.57
C SER A 107 -3.57 -12.08 0.16
N LEU A 108 -2.53 -11.88 -0.65
CA LEU A 108 -2.71 -11.50 -2.06
C LEU A 108 -3.33 -12.62 -2.88
N ARG A 109 -2.86 -13.86 -2.70
CA ARG A 109 -3.43 -15.03 -3.39
C ARG A 109 -4.90 -15.21 -3.03
N ASP A 110 -5.25 -15.03 -1.76
CA ASP A 110 -6.63 -15.13 -1.29
C ASP A 110 -7.50 -14.02 -1.89
N PHE A 111 -7.00 -12.78 -1.92
CA PHE A 111 -7.67 -11.66 -2.60
C PHE A 111 -7.91 -11.97 -4.09
N LEU A 112 -6.90 -12.46 -4.81
CA LEU A 112 -7.03 -12.82 -6.23
C LEU A 112 -8.07 -13.93 -6.43
N ARG A 113 -8.05 -14.98 -5.60
CA ARG A 113 -9.04 -16.06 -5.65
C ARG A 113 -10.46 -15.55 -5.41
N LEU A 114 -10.66 -14.71 -4.40
CA LEU A 114 -11.99 -14.20 -4.03
C LEU A 114 -12.50 -13.15 -5.02
N SER A 115 -11.63 -12.29 -5.54
CA SER A 115 -11.99 -11.25 -6.50
C SER A 115 -12.42 -11.81 -7.85
N GLN A 116 -11.92 -12.99 -8.26
CA GLN A 116 -12.42 -13.68 -9.45
C GLN A 116 -13.84 -14.26 -9.28
N GLY A 117 -14.34 -14.37 -8.04
CA GLY A 117 -15.68 -14.88 -7.73
C GLY A 117 -16.68 -13.85 -7.24
N GLN A 118 -16.28 -12.60 -6.98
CA GLN A 118 -17.14 -11.58 -6.35
C GLN A 118 -17.11 -10.23 -7.10
N HIS A 119 -17.96 -10.11 -8.12
CA HIS A 119 -18.39 -8.82 -8.67
C HIS A 119 -19.65 -8.33 -7.94
N HIS A 120 -19.55 -7.94 -6.67
CA HIS A 120 -20.62 -7.17 -6.03
C HIS A 120 -20.03 -5.86 -5.52
N PHE A 121 -20.23 -4.80 -6.30
CA PHE A 121 -20.02 -3.43 -5.82
C PHE A 121 -21.07 -3.13 -4.74
N THR A 122 -20.66 -2.40 -3.70
CA THR A 122 -21.57 -1.88 -2.69
C THR A 122 -22.72 -1.12 -3.38
N PRO A 123 -24.00 -1.42 -3.08
CA PRO A 123 -25.12 -0.75 -3.72
C PRO A 123 -25.01 0.77 -3.55
N ARG A 124 -25.13 1.52 -4.66
CA ARG A 124 -25.08 2.99 -4.67
C ARG A 124 -26.16 3.67 -3.82
N VAL A 125 -27.15 2.92 -3.35
CA VAL A 125 -28.36 3.43 -2.67
C VAL A 125 -28.12 3.77 -1.19
N LEU A 126 -26.91 3.52 -0.66
CA LEU A 126 -26.55 3.80 0.74
C LEU A 126 -25.54 4.97 0.89
N GLN A 127 -25.41 5.85 -0.11
CA GLN A 127 -24.60 7.07 -0.03
C GLN A 127 -25.46 8.32 0.12
#